data_AF-A0A3D5CVG6-F1
#
_entry.id   AF-A0A3D5CVG6-F1
#
_cell.length_a   1.000
_cell.length_b   1.000
_cell.length_c   1.000
_cell.angle_alpha   90.00
_cell.angle_beta   90.00
_cell.angle_gamma   90.00
#
_symmetry.space_group_name_H-M   'P 1'
#
loop_
_entity.id
_entity.type
_entity.pdbx_description
1 polymer ?
#
loop_
_entity_poly.entity_id
_entity_poly.type
_entity_poly.pdbx_seq_one_letter_code
_entity_poly.pdbx_strand_id
1 'polypeptide(L)'
;FHKNEELDIEATLEHIQHLNKLGIHSVLVCGSTGEQHSLSLNEKLELIDHLSLLKVDSDFELIFGVSSIRQVEAQQLAKKINKIPQISAILIGYSPYVLPTQKEALHYT
;
A
#
# COMPACT_ATOMS: atom_id res chain seq x y z
N PHE A 1 7.24 -5.30 11.60
CA PHE A 1 8.05 -4.38 12.42
C PHE A 1 9.06 -5.18 13.20
N HIS A 2 10.28 -4.68 13.29
CA HIS A 2 11.28 -5.18 14.22
C HIS A 2 10.93 -4.78 15.66
N LYS A 3 11.67 -5.29 16.65
CA LYS A 3 11.43 -4.98 18.08
C LYS A 3 11.64 -3.50 18.41
N ASN A 4 12.40 -2.77 17.60
CA ASN A 4 12.62 -1.33 17.69
C ASN A 4 11.59 -0.51 16.89
N GLU A 5 10.50 -1.14 16.45
CA GLU A 5 9.40 -0.51 15.70
C GLU A 5 9.75 -0.04 14.28
N GLU A 6 10.95 -0.33 13.77
CA GLU A 6 11.27 -0.09 12.36
C GLU A 6 10.47 -1.04 11.44
N LEU A 7 10.02 -0.52 10.29
CA LEU A 7 9.31 -1.32 9.30
C LEU A 7 10.20 -2.44 8.78
N ASP A 8 9.70 -3.66 8.88
CA ASP A 8 10.39 -4.86 8.39
C ASP A 8 9.93 -5.17 6.96
N ILE A 9 10.61 -4.57 5.99
CA ILE A 9 10.25 -4.67 4.58
C ILE A 9 10.57 -6.06 4.04
N GLU A 10 11.72 -6.63 4.41
CA GLU A 10 12.14 -7.96 3.95
C GLU A 10 11.11 -9.02 4.37
N ALA A 11 10.73 -9.05 5.66
CA ALA A 11 9.72 -9.99 6.15
C ALA A 11 8.36 -9.76 5.46
N THR A 12 8.02 -8.52 5.12
CA THR A 12 6.79 -8.22 4.38
C THR A 12 6.81 -8.84 2.98
N LEU A 13 7.91 -8.69 2.23
CA LEU A 13 8.03 -9.28 0.89
C LEU A 13 8.06 -10.81 0.93
N GLU A 14 8.79 -11.39 1.89
CA GLU A 14 8.83 -12.84 2.09
C GLU A 14 7.44 -13.41 2.38
N HIS A 15 6.66 -12.73 3.21
CA HIS A 15 5.29 -13.13 3.51
C HIS A 15 4.41 -13.08 2.26
N ILE A 16 4.50 -12.01 1.45
CA ILE A 16 3.73 -11.94 0.19
C ILE A 16 4.09 -13.11 -0.74
N GLN A 17 5.39 -13.41 -0.89
CA GLN A 17 5.83 -14.55 -1.70
C GLN A 17 5.36 -15.89 -1.15
N HIS A 18 5.32 -16.04 0.18
CA HIS A 18 4.79 -17.23 0.84
C HIS A 18 3.29 -17.41 0.54
N LEU A 19 2.50 -16.33 0.64
CA LEU A 19 1.07 -16.37 0.29
C LEU A 19 0.84 -16.75 -1.17
N ASN A 20 1.63 -16.18 -2.09
CA ASN A 20 1.57 -16.57 -3.50
C ASN A 20 1.84 -18.08 -3.68
N LYS A 21 2.89 -18.62 -3.05
CA LYS A 21 3.21 -20.07 -3.09
C LYS A 21 2.10 -20.97 -2.53
N LEU A 22 1.25 -20.45 -1.64
CA LEU A 22 0.08 -21.16 -1.11
C LEU A 22 -1.13 -21.09 -2.06
N GLY A 23 -1.03 -20.41 -3.20
CA GLY A 23 -2.12 -20.25 -4.17
C GLY A 23 -3.07 -19.10 -3.84
N ILE A 24 -2.66 -18.13 -3.02
CA ILE A 24 -3.40 -16.88 -2.86
C ILE A 24 -3.18 -16.04 -4.12
N HIS A 25 -4.27 -15.53 -4.70
CA HIS A 25 -4.22 -14.83 -5.99
C HIS A 25 -4.04 -13.31 -5.86
N SER A 26 -4.25 -12.75 -4.66
CA SER A 26 -4.17 -11.31 -4.47
C SER A 26 -3.81 -10.94 -3.05
N VAL A 27 -3.08 -9.84 -2.87
CA VAL A 27 -2.84 -9.23 -1.55
C VAL A 27 -3.09 -7.73 -1.59
N LEU A 28 -3.67 -7.22 -0.50
CA LEU A 28 -3.79 -5.79 -0.24
C LEU A 28 -2.70 -5.37 0.75
N VAL A 29 -1.74 -4.59 0.28
CA VAL A 29 -0.68 -4.00 1.09
C VAL A 29 -1.12 -2.63 1.59
N CYS A 30 -0.75 -2.27 2.83
CA CYS A 30 -1.18 -1.02 3.48
C CYS A 30 -2.71 -0.86 3.57
N GLY A 31 -3.43 -1.94 3.88
CA GLY A 31 -4.82 -1.88 4.33
C GLY A 31 -4.94 -1.58 5.83
N SER A 32 -6.15 -1.74 6.40
CA SER A 32 -6.37 -1.61 7.85
C SER A 32 -5.60 -2.67 8.65
N THR A 33 -5.63 -3.94 8.22
CA THR A 33 -4.84 -5.03 8.82
C THR A 33 -3.34 -4.83 8.65
N GLY A 34 -2.92 -4.16 7.57
CA GLY A 34 -1.53 -3.76 7.35
C GLY A 34 -1.14 -2.47 8.08
N GLU A 35 -1.96 -2.03 9.06
CA GLU A 35 -1.72 -0.88 9.92
C GLU A 35 -1.36 0.42 9.16
N GLN A 36 -2.08 0.71 8.07
CA GLN A 36 -1.79 1.87 7.22
C GLN A 36 -1.72 3.22 7.95
N HIS A 37 -2.34 3.35 9.12
CA HIS A 37 -2.35 4.59 9.91
C HIS A 37 -1.16 4.69 10.86
N SER A 38 -0.48 3.59 11.17
CA SER A 38 0.74 3.54 11.97
C SER A 38 1.98 3.86 11.12
N LEU A 39 1.91 3.61 9.81
CA LEU A 39 3.01 3.84 8.88
C LEU A 39 3.13 5.31 8.47
N SER A 40 4.35 5.84 8.56
CA SER A 40 4.72 7.14 8.00
C SER A 40 4.67 7.14 6.47
N LEU A 41 4.65 8.33 5.87
CA LEU A 41 4.75 8.48 4.42
C LEU A 41 6.04 7.86 3.87
N ASN A 42 7.17 8.05 4.55
CA ASN A 42 8.47 7.57 4.09
C ASN A 42 8.52 6.04 4.09
N GLU A 43 8.04 5.39 5.15
CA GLU A 43 7.95 3.93 5.22
C GLU A 43 7.06 3.36 4.11
N LYS A 44 5.92 4.01 3.80
CA LYS A 44 5.06 3.60 2.68
C LYS A 44 5.78 3.75 1.33
N LEU A 45 6.48 4.86 1.11
CA LEU A 45 7.24 5.11 -0.12
C LEU A 45 8.37 4.09 -0.30
N GLU A 46 9.08 3.79 0.78
CA GLU A 46 10.15 2.79 0.81
C GLU A 46 9.59 1.38 0.55
N LEU A 47 8.46 1.03 1.14
CA LEU A 47 7.79 -0.24 0.87
C LEU A 47 7.37 -0.34 -0.61
N ILE A 48 6.82 0.72 -1.19
CA ILE A 48 6.46 0.75 -2.64
C ILE A 48 7.69 0.50 -3.52
N ASP A 49 8.85 1.09 -3.18
CA ASP A 49 10.09 0.85 -3.92
C ASP A 49 10.51 -0.62 -3.89
N HIS A 50 10.42 -1.25 -2.72
CA HIS A 50 10.81 -2.65 -2.55
C HIS A 50 9.80 -3.63 -3.16
N LEU A 51 8.51 -3.27 -3.22
CA LEU A 51 7.49 -4.08 -3.91
C LEU A 51 7.81 -4.26 -5.41
N SER A 52 8.55 -3.34 -6.03
CA SER A 52 8.98 -3.48 -7.42
C SER A 52 9.94 -4.66 -7.67
N LEU A 53 10.58 -5.15 -6.61
CA LEU A 53 11.54 -6.26 -6.63
C LEU A 53 10.85 -7.63 -6.46
N LEU A 54 9.57 -7.62 -6.11
CA LEU A 54 8.80 -8.83 -5.81
C LEU A 54 8.65 -9.69 -7.07
N LYS A 55 8.97 -10.98 -6.93
CA LYS A 55 8.75 -11.99 -7.98
C LYS A 55 7.56 -12.85 -7.57
N VAL A 56 6.45 -12.65 -8.24
CA VAL A 56 5.20 -13.40 -8.08
C VAL A 56 4.75 -13.93 -9.43
N ASP A 57 3.78 -14.83 -9.40
CA ASP A 57 3.18 -15.39 -10.60
C ASP A 57 2.45 -14.30 -11.39
N SER A 58 2.32 -14.51 -12.71
CA SER A 58 1.80 -13.49 -13.61
C SER A 58 0.35 -13.11 -13.37
N ASP A 59 -0.41 -13.98 -12.72
CA ASP A 59 -1.81 -13.82 -12.35
C ASP A 59 -2.01 -13.35 -10.89
N PHE A 60 -0.92 -13.10 -10.15
CA PHE A 60 -0.98 -12.58 -8.80
C PHE A 60 -1.20 -11.07 -8.78
N GLU A 61 -2.26 -10.62 -8.11
CA GLU A 61 -2.63 -9.21 -8.01
C GLU A 61 -2.08 -8.56 -6.75
N LEU A 62 -1.20 -7.57 -6.93
CA LEU A 62 -0.71 -6.74 -5.84
C LEU A 62 -1.52 -5.44 -5.81
N ILE A 63 -2.28 -5.23 -4.74
CA ILE A 63 -3.11 -4.04 -4.53
C ILE A 63 -2.47 -3.20 -3.41
N PHE A 64 -2.41 -1.89 -3.60
CA PHE A 64 -1.86 -0.98 -2.58
C PHE A 64 -2.91 -0.01 -2.03
N GLY A 65 -3.00 0.10 -0.71
CA GLY A 65 -3.87 1.04 -0.01
C GLY A 65 -3.34 2.48 -0.08
N VAL A 66 -4.13 3.38 -0.66
CA VAL A 66 -3.84 4.82 -0.73
C VAL A 66 -4.83 5.56 0.19
N SER A 67 -4.38 5.85 1.40
CA SER A 67 -5.13 6.63 2.39
C SER A 67 -4.18 7.54 3.16
N SER A 68 -4.53 8.82 3.25
CA SER A 68 -3.88 9.77 4.16
C SER A 68 -4.91 10.80 4.65
N ILE A 69 -4.61 11.40 5.82
CA ILE A 69 -5.32 12.59 6.30
C ILE A 69 -5.06 13.77 5.35
N ARG A 70 -3.86 13.86 4.79
CA ARG A 70 -3.44 14.96 3.90
C ARG A 70 -3.45 14.48 2.45
N GLN A 71 -4.27 15.11 1.62
CA GLN A 71 -4.37 14.79 0.18
C GLN A 71 -3.01 14.84 -0.55
N VAL A 72 -2.14 15.77 -0.18
CA VAL A 72 -0.78 15.89 -0.77
C VAL A 72 0.08 14.64 -0.58
N GLU A 73 -0.15 13.87 0.49
CA GLU A 73 0.59 12.62 0.74
C GLU A 73 -0.01 11.47 -0.06
N ALA A 74 -1.35 11.40 -0.14
CA ALA A 74 -2.04 10.45 -1.01
C ALA A 74 -1.63 10.62 -2.49
N GLN A 75 -1.49 11.88 -2.95
CA GLN A 75 -0.99 12.19 -4.29
C GLN A 75 0.46 11.75 -4.50
N GLN A 76 1.32 11.86 -3.48
CA GLN A 76 2.71 11.39 -3.56
C GLN A 76 2.77 9.87 -3.69
N LEU A 77 1.98 9.15 -2.88
CA LEU A 77 1.84 7.70 -2.97
C LEU A 77 1.33 7.28 -4.34
N ALA A 78 0.24 7.88 -4.83
CA ALA A 78 -0.32 7.58 -6.15
C ALA A 78 0.69 7.80 -7.29
N LYS A 79 1.43 8.92 -7.27
CA LYS A 79 2.49 9.21 -8.26
C LYS A 79 3.63 8.20 -8.21
N LYS A 80 3.96 7.69 -7.02
CA LYS A 80 5.00 6.68 -6.83
C LYS A 80 4.53 5.33 -7.36
N ILE A 81 3.34 4.89 -6.95
CA ILE A 81 2.70 3.63 -7.37
C ILE A 81 2.56 3.56 -8.89
N ASN A 82 2.17 4.65 -9.55
CA ASN A 82 2.02 4.71 -11.01
C ASN A 82 3.33 4.40 -11.78
N LYS A 83 4.49 4.38 -11.10
CA LYS A 83 5.79 4.01 -11.69
C LYS A 83 6.14 2.54 -11.47
N ILE A 84 5.35 1.78 -10.71
CA ILE A 84 5.61 0.39 -10.32
C ILE A 84 4.64 -0.54 -11.03
N PRO A 85 5.04 -1.21 -12.13
CA PRO A 85 4.15 -2.06 -12.92
C PRO A 85 3.61 -3.28 -12.16
N GLN A 86 4.28 -3.70 -11.09
CA GLN A 86 3.87 -4.84 -10.27
C GLN A 86 2.56 -4.57 -9.51
N ILE A 87 2.22 -3.30 -9.26
CA ILE A 87 1.00 -2.95 -8.52
C ILE A 87 -0.17 -2.89 -9.51
N SER A 88 -1.07 -3.86 -9.41
CA SER A 88 -2.21 -4.06 -10.32
C SER A 88 -3.32 -3.04 -10.10
N ALA A 89 -3.53 -2.61 -8.85
CA ALA A 89 -4.59 -1.67 -8.49
C ALA A 89 -4.26 -0.89 -7.21
N ILE A 90 -5.02 0.18 -6.97
CA ILE A 90 -5.03 0.90 -5.70
C ILE A 90 -6.39 0.79 -5.02
N LEU A 91 -6.37 0.68 -3.68
CA LEU A 91 -7.56 0.87 -2.86
C LEU A 91 -7.54 2.29 -2.29
N ILE A 92 -8.42 3.16 -2.78
CA ILE A 92 -8.53 4.52 -2.27
C ILE A 92 -9.34 4.52 -0.97
N GLY A 93 -8.70 4.94 0.12
CA GLY A 93 -9.32 5.09 1.43
C GLY A 93 -9.46 6.56 1.83
N TYR A 94 -10.57 6.90 2.46
CA TYR A 94 -10.77 8.18 3.12
C TYR A 94 -10.39 8.04 4.60
N SER A 95 -9.58 8.96 5.11
CA SER A 95 -9.29 8.98 6.55
C SER A 95 -10.59 9.25 7.33
N PRO A 96 -10.89 8.47 8.39
CA PRO A 96 -12.14 8.60 9.13
C PRO A 96 -12.30 9.97 9.82
N TYR A 97 -11.20 10.72 9.98
CA TYR A 97 -11.20 12.03 10.62
C TYR A 97 -11.52 13.20 9.68
N VAL A 98 -11.38 13.00 8.35
CA VAL A 98 -11.58 14.08 7.37
C VAL A 98 -13.07 14.35 7.12
N LEU A 99 -13.93 13.32 7.29
CA LEU A 99 -15.38 13.40 7.09
C LEU A 99 -15.76 14.19 5.82
N PRO A 100 -15.23 13.83 4.64
CA PRO A 100 -15.39 14.64 3.44
C PRO A 100 -16.86 14.70 3.00
N THR A 101 -17.28 15.85 2.49
CA THR A 101 -18.50 15.95 1.69
C THR A 101 -18.37 15.15 0.40
N GLN A 102 -19.49 14.86 -0.28
CA GLN A 102 -19.45 14.17 -1.59
C GLN A 102 -18.57 14.90 -2.62
N LYS A 103 -18.56 16.25 -2.59
CA LYS A 103 -17.75 17.06 -3.50
C LYS A 103 -16.25 16.91 -3.20
N GLU A 104 -15.88 16.88 -1.92
CA GLU A 104 -14.49 16.69 -1.50
C GLU A 104 -14.01 15.26 -1.76
N ALA A 105 -14.87 14.27 -1.55
CA ALA A 105 -14.59 12.87 -1.88
C ALA A 105 -14.29 12.70 -3.38
N LEU A 106 -15.12 13.27 -4.25
CA LEU A 106 -14.89 13.29 -5.70
C LEU A 106 -13.63 14.05 -6.10
N HIS A 107 -13.22 15.07 -5.35
CA HIS A 107 -11.98 15.79 -5.62
C HIS A 107 -10.74 15.00 -5.18
N TYR A 108 -10.89 14.10 -4.21
CA TYR A 108 -9.83 13.26 -3.70
C TYR A 108 -9.53 12.04 -4.60
N THR A 109 -10.56 11.49 -5.26
CA THR A 109 -10.48 10.34 -6.20
C THR A 109 -10.22 10.76 -7.63
#